data_AF-A0A3D2BJ05-F1
#
_entry.id   AF-A0A3D2BJ05-F1
#
_cell.length_a   1.000
_cell.length_b   1.000
_cell.length_c   1.000
_cell.angle_alpha   90.00
_cell.angle_beta   90.00
_cell.angle_gamma   90.00
#
_symmetry.space_group_name_H-M   'P 1'
#
loop_
_entity.id
_entity.type
_entity.pdbx_description
1 polymer ?
#
loop_
_entity_poly.entity_id
_entity_poly.type
_entity_poly.pdbx_seq_one_letter_code
_entity_poly.pdbx_strand_id
1 'polypeptide(L)'
;MKFMQDLVVDILRDNKKPLSVNEITAIASDLKGKKNRSTTNYALIKLIESSVVERKAVVGIGYVYKLTHDYMERLRELDIKKEASLMTKKPAKPTDKHVICQKGSLTYVRKSLPPLQHGKIADIHNRMNAMLVAVRA
;
A
#
# COMPACT_ATOMS: atom_id res chain seq x y z
N MET A 1 -6.43 10.69 12.52
CA MET A 1 -5.18 10.61 13.32
C MET A 1 -4.36 9.36 12.99
N LYS A 2 -4.94 8.15 13.05
CA LYS A 2 -4.24 6.89 12.70
C LYS A 2 -3.48 6.95 11.37
N PHE A 3 -4.10 7.55 10.36
CA PHE A 3 -3.50 7.78 9.04
C PHE A 3 -2.16 8.53 9.05
N MET A 4 -1.97 9.53 9.92
CA MET A 4 -0.70 10.26 9.99
C MET A 4 0.37 9.42 10.68
N GLN A 5 -0.03 8.59 11.65
CA GLN A 5 0.90 7.67 12.32
C GLN A 5 1.40 6.62 11.34
N ASP A 6 0.50 6.01 10.56
CA ASP A 6 0.85 5.03 9.53
C ASP A 6 1.79 5.65 8.49
N LEU A 7 1.48 6.87 8.01
CA LEU A 7 2.34 7.58 7.06
C LEU A 7 3.74 7.90 7.62
N VAL A 8 3.83 8.31 8.89
CA VAL A 8 5.13 8.57 9.54
C VAL A 8 5.93 7.28 9.67
N VAL A 9 5.28 6.15 9.99
CA VAL A 9 5.93 4.84 10.05
C VAL A 9 6.47 4.44 8.67
N ASP A 10 5.68 4.60 7.61
CA ASP A 10 6.11 4.30 6.24
C ASP A 10 7.32 5.16 5.83
N ILE A 11 7.28 6.47 6.09
CA ILE A 11 8.39 7.39 5.80
C ILE A 11 9.66 6.97 6.55
N LEU A 12 9.55 6.65 7.85
CA LEU A 12 10.71 6.24 8.66
C LEU A 12 11.22 4.84 8.29
N ARG A 13 10.36 3.97 7.77
CA ARG A 13 10.72 2.63 7.29
C ARG A 13 11.53 2.71 6.01
N ASP A 14 11.12 3.56 5.07
CA ASP A 14 11.78 3.71 3.77
C ASP A 14 13.12 4.44 3.88
N ASN A 15 13.30 5.24 4.94
CA ASN A 15 14.51 6.01 5.17
C ASN A 15 15.49 5.31 6.13
N LYS A 16 16.71 5.05 5.66
CA LYS A 16 17.78 4.44 6.47
C LYS A 16 18.37 5.37 7.54
N LYS A 17 18.06 6.67 7.48
CA LYS A 17 18.62 7.70 8.38
C LYS A 17 17.53 8.24 9.31
N PRO A 18 17.88 8.61 10.56
CA PRO A 18 16.96 9.33 11.43
C PRO A 18 16.55 10.66 10.80
N LEU A 19 15.27 10.99 10.85
CA LEU A 19 14.71 12.20 10.26
C LEU A 19 14.22 13.18 11.32
N SER A 20 14.36 14.47 11.08
CA SER A 20 13.76 15.53 11.88
C SER A 20 12.26 15.68 11.56
N VAL A 21 11.52 16.34 12.47
CA VAL A 21 10.08 16.64 12.25
C VAL A 21 9.84 17.39 10.94
N ASN A 22 10.75 18.31 10.59
CA ASN A 22 10.61 19.15 9.41
C ASN A 22 10.75 18.32 8.14
N GLU A 23 11.74 17.41 8.09
CA GLU A 23 11.94 16.49 6.97
C GLU A 23 10.74 15.55 6.81
N ILE A 24 10.26 14.96 7.91
CA ILE A 24 9.07 14.09 7.88
C ILE A 24 7.84 14.85 7.37
N THR A 25 7.67 16.12 7.79
CA THR A 25 6.53 16.94 7.36
C THR A 25 6.62 17.31 5.88
N ALA A 26 7.82 17.57 5.37
CA ALA A 26 8.05 17.85 3.95
C ALA A 26 7.70 16.62 3.10
N ILE A 27 8.28 15.45 3.43
CA ILE A 27 8.01 14.20 2.71
C ILE A 27 6.52 13.83 2.77
N ALA A 28 5.89 13.97 3.94
CA ALA A 28 4.47 13.69 4.09
C ALA A 28 3.58 14.64 3.26
N SER A 29 4.02 15.89 3.08
CA SER A 29 3.32 16.88 2.25
C SER A 29 3.43 16.57 0.77
N ASP A 30 4.59 16.08 0.33
CA ASP A 30 4.82 15.68 -1.06
C ASP A 30 4.00 14.43 -1.43
N LEU A 31 3.91 13.46 -0.51
CA LEU A 31 3.21 12.20 -0.78
C LEU A 31 1.68 12.33 -0.78
N LYS A 32 1.11 13.08 0.17
CA LYS A 32 -0.35 13.09 0.41
C LYS A 32 -0.95 14.48 0.64
N GLY A 33 -0.36 15.48 0.00
CA GLY A 33 -0.80 16.88 0.03
C GLY A 33 -0.47 17.59 1.35
N LYS A 34 -0.72 18.90 1.40
CA LYS A 34 -0.28 19.81 2.48
C LYS A 34 -0.50 19.24 3.88
N LYS A 35 0.58 18.86 4.58
CA LYS A 35 0.58 18.43 5.99
C LYS A 35 1.18 19.51 6.89
N ASN A 36 0.66 19.60 8.09
CA ASN A 36 1.10 20.58 9.07
C ASN A 36 2.10 19.97 10.05
N ARG A 37 3.09 20.77 10.45
CA ARG A 37 4.10 20.37 11.44
C ARG A 37 3.47 19.92 12.77
N SER A 38 2.41 20.58 13.22
CA SER A 38 1.69 20.23 14.45
C SER A 38 1.08 18.83 14.40
N THR A 39 0.52 18.44 13.25
CA THR A 39 -0.04 17.09 13.06
C THR A 39 1.04 16.02 13.03
N THR A 40 2.19 16.31 12.42
CA THR A 40 3.36 15.43 12.45
C THR A 40 3.90 15.26 13.88
N ASN A 41 4.03 16.36 14.63
CA ASN A 41 4.45 16.32 16.03
C ASN A 41 3.53 15.48 16.90
N TYR A 42 2.22 15.66 16.77
CA TYR A 42 1.24 14.88 17.52
C TYR A 42 1.33 13.38 17.19
N ALA A 43 1.50 13.02 15.91
CA ALA A 43 1.70 11.64 15.49
C ALA A 43 2.99 11.04 16.08
N LEU A 44 4.09 11.79 16.06
CA LEU A 44 5.36 11.35 16.63
C LEU A 44 5.29 11.13 18.14
N ILE A 45 4.60 12.01 18.88
CA ILE A 45 4.38 11.83 20.32
C ILE A 45 3.65 10.51 20.59
N LYS A 46 2.56 10.25 19.86
CA LYS A 46 1.77 9.01 20.02
C LYS A 46 2.57 7.75 19.64
N LEU A 47 3.42 7.83 18.62
CA LEU A 47 4.30 6.73 18.23
C LEU A 47 5.42 6.47 19.25
N ILE A 48 5.89 7.51 19.94
CA ILE A 48 6.84 7.38 21.06
C ILE A 48 6.15 6.74 22.27
N GLU A 49 4.95 7.20 22.65
CA GLU A 49 4.15 6.61 23.72
C GLU A 49 3.87 5.12 23.47
N SER A 50 3.77 4.72 22.20
CA SER A 50 3.54 3.33 21.78
C SER A 50 4.81 2.52 21.57
N SER A 51 6.00 3.06 21.89
CA SER A 51 7.31 2.42 21.69
C SER A 51 7.59 1.97 20.24
N VAL A 52 6.99 2.65 19.25
CA VAL A 52 7.20 2.40 17.82
C VAL A 52 8.38 3.22 17.29
N VAL A 53 8.54 4.44 17.81
CA VAL A 53 9.56 5.41 17.36
C VAL A 53 10.43 5.82 18.53
N GLU A 54 11.74 5.85 18.30
CA GLU A 54 12.74 6.42 19.21
C GLU A 54 13.06 7.86 18.83
N ARG A 55 13.20 8.72 19.84
CA ARG A 55 13.65 10.10 19.69
C ARG A 55 15.09 10.25 20.17
N LYS A 56 15.95 10.84 19.35
CA LYS A 56 17.34 11.18 19.72
C LYS A 56 17.56 12.69 19.61
N ALA A 57 18.17 13.28 20.63
CA ALA A 57 18.63 14.66 20.58
C ALA A 57 19.96 14.75 19.80
N VAL A 58 20.06 15.69 18.88
CA VAL A 58 21.23 15.98 18.07
C VAL A 58 21.56 17.47 18.19
N VAL A 59 22.77 17.77 18.62
CA VAL A 59 23.26 19.14 18.81
C VAL A 59 23.18 19.91 17.48
N GLY A 60 22.62 21.11 17.51
CA GLY A 60 22.48 21.99 16.34
C GLY A 60 21.29 21.70 15.42
N ILE A 61 20.61 20.55 15.55
CA ILE A 61 19.47 20.15 14.69
C ILE A 61 18.19 19.96 15.49
N GLY A 62 18.30 19.58 16.77
CA GLY A 62 17.16 19.31 17.65
C GLY A 62 16.87 17.81 17.76
N TYR A 63 15.63 17.39 17.57
CA TYR A 63 15.24 15.99 17.69
C TYR A 63 15.14 15.31 16.33
N VAL A 64 15.73 14.12 16.24
CA VAL A 64 15.57 13.19 15.12
C VAL A 64 14.85 11.92 15.60
N TYR A 65 14.15 11.30 14.67
CA TYR A 65 13.24 10.18 14.92
C TYR A 65 13.62 9.01 14.03
N LYS A 66 13.57 7.81 14.60
CA LYS A 66 13.80 6.54 13.90
C LYS A 66 12.86 5.47 14.44
N LEU A 67 12.54 4.44 13.66
CA LEU A 67 11.80 3.28 14.18
C LEU A 67 12.65 2.53 15.20
N THR A 68 12.00 1.97 16.22
CA THR A 68 12.64 1.08 17.19
C THR A 68 13.08 -0.21 16.50
N HIS A 69 14.17 -0.81 17.00
CA HIS A 69 14.68 -2.05 16.43
C HIS A 69 13.66 -3.19 16.54
N ASP A 70 13.02 -3.32 17.72
CA ASP A 70 11.97 -4.30 17.99
C ASP A 70 10.78 -4.15 17.01
N TYR A 71 10.32 -2.91 16.76
CA TYR A 71 9.25 -2.69 15.80
C TYR A 71 9.65 -3.07 14.37
N MET A 72 10.89 -2.77 13.96
CA MET A 72 11.43 -3.18 12.66
C MET A 72 11.52 -4.70 12.51
N GLU A 73 11.85 -5.44 13.57
CA GLU A 73 11.82 -6.91 13.58
C GLU A 73 10.41 -7.45 13.41
N ARG A 74 9.44 -6.91 14.16
CA ARG A 74 8.03 -7.29 14.02
C ARG A 74 7.48 -7.03 12.62
N LEU A 75 7.85 -5.91 12.01
CA LEU A 75 7.46 -5.61 10.62
C LEU A 75 8.04 -6.66 9.64
N ARG A 76 9.31 -7.05 9.81
CA ARG A 76 9.93 -8.10 8.99
C ARG A 76 9.23 -9.44 9.15
N GLU A 77 8.90 -9.85 10.37
CA GLU A 77 8.15 -11.10 10.60
C GLU A 77 6.77 -11.08 9.94
N LEU A 78 6.07 -9.95 9.99
CA LEU A 78 4.76 -9.80 9.36
C LEU A 78 4.87 -9.91 7.83
N ASP A 79 5.92 -9.35 7.23
CA ASP A 79 6.15 -9.45 5.80
C ASP A 79 6.51 -10.88 5.39
N ILE A 80 7.38 -11.57 6.15
CA ILE A 80 7.70 -12.99 5.92
C ILE A 80 6.45 -13.86 6.03
N LYS A 81 5.59 -13.63 7.04
CA LYS A 81 4.33 -14.37 7.20
C LYS A 81 3.36 -14.11 6.05
N LYS A 82 3.30 -12.88 5.52
CA LYS A 82 2.50 -12.56 4.33
C LYS A 82 3.04 -13.26 3.09
N GLU A 83 4.35 -13.25 2.87
CA GLU A 83 4.99 -13.95 1.74
C GLU A 83 4.75 -15.46 1.83
N ALA A 84 4.93 -16.07 3.01
CA ALA A 84 4.62 -17.48 3.23
C ALA A 84 3.13 -17.80 2.99
N SER A 85 2.22 -16.91 3.38
CA SER A 85 0.79 -17.07 3.12
C SER A 85 0.44 -16.94 1.63
N LEU A 86 1.10 -16.06 0.90
CA LEU A 86 0.95 -15.93 -0.56
C LEU A 86 1.46 -17.18 -1.29
N MET A 87 2.57 -17.75 -0.83
CA MET A 87 3.18 -18.95 -1.42
C MET A 87 2.41 -20.24 -1.09
N THR A 88 1.66 -20.27 0.01
CA THR A 88 0.89 -21.45 0.47
C THR A 88 -0.58 -21.44 0.06
N LYS A 89 -1.05 -20.36 -0.58
CA LYS A 89 -2.33 -20.39 -1.29
C LYS A 89 -2.22 -21.36 -2.46
N LYS A 90 -2.66 -22.60 -2.24
CA LYS A 90 -3.06 -23.51 -3.32
C LYS A 90 -3.94 -22.70 -4.28
N PRO A 91 -3.77 -22.81 -5.61
CA PRO A 91 -4.68 -22.16 -6.55
C PRO A 91 -6.08 -22.55 -6.11
N ALA A 92 -6.93 -21.54 -5.85
CA ALA A 92 -8.31 -21.78 -5.54
C ALA A 92 -8.81 -22.75 -6.62
N LYS A 93 -9.26 -23.95 -6.21
CA LYS A 93 -10.04 -24.81 -7.12
C LYS A 93 -11.04 -23.88 -7.77
N PRO A 94 -11.17 -23.87 -9.11
CA PRO A 94 -12.21 -23.07 -9.74
C PRO A 94 -13.52 -23.55 -9.12
N THR A 95 -14.08 -22.74 -8.22
CA THR A 95 -15.41 -23.02 -7.70
C THR A 95 -16.30 -22.88 -8.91
N ASP A 96 -16.75 -24.04 -9.37
CA ASP A 96 -17.72 -24.26 -10.42
C ASP A 96 -19.09 -23.71 -9.97
N LYS A 97 -19.13 -22.43 -9.66
CA LYS A 97 -20.36 -21.67 -9.41
C LYS A 97 -20.78 -21.12 -10.75
N HIS A 98 -21.37 -22.01 -11.55
CA HIS A 98 -22.32 -21.61 -12.56
C HIS A 98 -23.43 -20.81 -11.88
N VAL A 99 -23.28 -19.48 -11.84
CA VAL A 99 -24.39 -18.57 -11.58
C VAL A 99 -25.22 -18.58 -12.86
N ILE A 100 -26.18 -19.50 -12.92
CA ILE A 100 -27.24 -19.46 -13.92
C ILE A 100 -28.16 -18.32 -13.51
N CYS A 101 -27.92 -17.12 -14.03
CA CYS A 101 -28.94 -16.09 -14.06
C CYS A 101 -30.03 -16.54 -15.03
N GLN A 102 -31.09 -17.15 -14.51
CA GLN A 102 -32.33 -17.31 -15.27
C GLN A 102 -33.00 -15.94 -15.38
N LYS A 103 -32.75 -15.23 -16.46
CA LYS A 103 -33.72 -14.32 -17.06
C LYS A 103 -33.95 -14.78 -18.49
N GLY A 104 -35.14 -15.31 -18.73
CA GLY A 104 -35.78 -15.47 -20.03
C GLY A 104 -34.88 -15.83 -21.22
N SER A 105 -34.89 -17.11 -21.58
CA SER A 105 -34.84 -17.57 -22.98
C SER A 105 -33.68 -17.06 -23.86
N LEU A 106 -32.48 -17.65 -23.72
CA LEU A 106 -31.65 -18.12 -24.86
C LEU A 106 -30.43 -18.89 -24.34
N THR A 107 -30.40 -20.20 -24.55
CA THR A 107 -29.28 -21.08 -24.19
C THR A 107 -28.17 -20.99 -25.24
N TYR A 108 -27.07 -20.30 -24.95
CA TYR A 108 -25.85 -20.40 -25.77
C TYR A 108 -24.81 -21.28 -25.06
N VAL A 109 -24.63 -22.51 -25.57
CA VAL A 109 -23.53 -23.40 -25.16
C VAL A 109 -22.26 -22.92 -25.84
N ARG A 110 -21.39 -22.19 -25.13
CA ARG A 110 -20.08 -21.81 -25.64
C ARG A 110 -19.09 -22.95 -25.35
N LYS A 111 -18.82 -23.77 -26.38
CA LYS A 111 -17.76 -24.79 -26.36
C LYS A 111 -16.44 -24.15 -25.92
N SER A 112 -15.72 -24.87 -25.08
CA SER A 112 -14.39 -24.59 -24.53
C SER A 112 -13.43 -23.99 -25.55
N LEU A 113 -12.86 -22.83 -25.24
CA LEU A 113 -11.65 -22.31 -25.89
C LEU A 113 -10.42 -22.85 -25.13
N PRO A 114 -9.39 -23.38 -25.83
CA PRO A 114 -8.18 -23.89 -25.18
C PRO A 114 -7.33 -22.75 -24.60
N PRO A 115 -6.47 -23.04 -23.59
CA PRO A 115 -5.75 -22.02 -22.85
C PRO A 115 -4.69 -21.32 -23.72
N LEU A 116 -4.76 -19.99 -23.78
CA LEU A 116 -3.72 -19.16 -24.40
C LEU A 116 -2.44 -19.21 -23.57
N GLN A 117 -1.37 -19.65 -24.22
CA GLN A 117 -0.02 -19.76 -23.68
C GLN A 117 0.57 -18.40 -23.30
N HIS A 118 1.51 -18.47 -22.35
CA HIS A 118 2.46 -17.46 -21.90
C HIS A 118 2.77 -16.34 -22.92
N GLY A 119 2.65 -15.09 -22.47
CA GLY A 119 3.32 -13.97 -23.12
C GLY A 119 2.75 -12.61 -22.74
N LYS A 120 3.58 -11.83 -22.02
CA LYS A 120 3.49 -10.37 -21.87
C LYS A 120 2.44 -9.86 -20.87
N ILE A 121 2.93 -9.71 -19.64
CA ILE A 121 2.58 -8.59 -18.77
C ILE A 121 2.79 -7.31 -19.60
N ALA A 122 1.72 -6.72 -20.08
CA ALA A 122 1.73 -5.40 -20.66
C ALA A 122 0.43 -4.68 -20.28
N ASP A 123 0.59 -3.63 -19.49
CA ASP A 123 -0.15 -2.39 -19.67
C ASP A 123 -1.65 -2.41 -19.31
N ILE A 124 -1.96 -2.68 -18.04
CA ILE A 124 -3.30 -2.43 -17.47
C ILE A 124 -3.48 -0.94 -17.08
N HIS A 125 -2.47 -0.09 -17.26
CA HIS A 125 -2.56 1.34 -16.87
C HIS A 125 -2.83 2.33 -18.01
N ASN A 126 -3.17 1.90 -19.24
CA ASN A 126 -3.36 2.85 -20.34
C ASN A 126 -4.65 2.73 -21.17
N ARG A 127 -5.73 2.18 -20.60
CA ARG A 127 -7.04 2.07 -21.29
C ARG A 127 -8.18 2.94 -20.73
N MET A 128 -7.89 3.86 -19.82
CA MET A 128 -8.90 4.82 -19.32
C MET A 128 -8.96 6.16 -20.08
N ASN A 129 -8.11 6.41 -21.09
CA ASN A 129 -8.05 7.72 -21.76
C ASN A 129 -8.25 7.69 -23.30
N ALA A 130 -8.75 6.61 -23.90
CA ALA A 130 -8.81 6.48 -25.37
C ALA A 130 -10.16 6.00 -25.95
N MET A 131 -11.29 6.37 -25.36
CA MET A 131 -12.57 6.35 -26.11
C MET A 131 -13.53 7.45 -25.61
N LEU A 132 -13.02 8.68 -25.68
CA LEU A 132 -13.79 9.91 -25.56
C LEU A 132 -13.73 10.69 -26.90
N VAL A 133 -13.99 9.99 -28.02
CA VAL A 133 -14.23 10.53 -29.39
C VAL A 133 -14.92 9.36 -30.14
N ALA A 134 -16.09 9.41 -30.80
CA ALA A 134 -16.96 10.47 -31.24
C ALA A 134 -18.43 10.01 -31.12
N VAL A 135 -19.27 10.84 -30.52
CA VAL A 135 -20.72 10.85 -30.76
C VAL A 135 -21.01 12.19 -31.41
N ARG A 136 -21.18 12.21 -32.74
CA ARG A 136 -22.12 13.12 -33.42
C ARG A 136 -22.27 12.80 -34.91
N ALA A 137 -23.53 12.86 -35.32
CA ALA A 137 -24.13 12.83 -36.66
C ALA A 137 -24.15 11.46 -37.35
#